data_AF-A0A318YLB0-F1
#
_entry.id   AF-A0A318YLB0-F1
#
_cell.length_a   1.000
_cell.length_b   1.000
_cell.length_c   1.000
_cell.angle_alpha   90.00
_cell.angle_beta   90.00
_cell.angle_gamma   90.00
#
_symmetry.space_group_name_H-M   'P 1'
#
loop_
_entity.id
_entity.type
_entity.pdbx_description
1 polymer ?
#
loop_
_entity_poly.entity_id
_entity_poly.type
_entity_poly.pdbx_seq_one_letter_code
_entity_poly.pdbx_strand_id
1 'polypeptide(L)'
;MPPPEYVLPRDYLDNNRIKLQHHLTTELFGYLLHLDIPLQNANLKIADIAAGTGIVLTDLSRRLPSSVYLDAELLPRNVGLYRWDIKVDVPTELEGAYDVVHVRNIVFVLSDEEIEDVLSKLLKHLNKINGECSTAAIEEIVRITRSADPRLVPHWVPELPRLFESVGLVDLRKDTREGPGHIDYTFHECVLMVHDMIARKTSNEGETFNGAFHVWTRQTVIGRKRE
;
A
#
# COMPACT_ATOMS: atom_id res chain seq x y z
N MET A 1 -7.46 -20.98 -14.86
CA MET A 1 -6.83 -21.20 -13.54
C MET A 1 -7.57 -20.33 -12.53
N PRO A 2 -7.78 -20.79 -11.29
CA PRO A 2 -8.27 -19.90 -10.24
C PRO A 2 -7.31 -18.72 -10.08
N PRO A 3 -7.79 -17.52 -9.69
CA PRO A 3 -6.92 -16.39 -9.42
C PRO A 3 -5.88 -16.79 -8.37
N PRO A 4 -4.63 -16.33 -8.49
CA PRO A 4 -3.58 -16.72 -7.57
C PRO A 4 -3.99 -16.30 -6.15
N GLU A 5 -4.07 -17.27 -5.25
CA GLU A 5 -4.41 -17.02 -3.86
C GLU A 5 -3.34 -16.12 -3.22
N TYR A 6 -3.76 -15.23 -2.33
CA TYR A 6 -2.84 -14.35 -1.59
C TYR A 6 -1.74 -15.18 -0.92
N VAL A 7 -0.47 -14.82 -1.11
CA VAL A 7 0.67 -15.69 -0.81
C VAL A 7 1.01 -15.80 0.68
N LEU A 8 0.48 -14.93 1.54
CA LEU A 8 0.75 -14.97 2.98
C LEU A 8 -0.39 -15.65 3.76
N PRO A 9 -0.09 -16.34 4.88
CA PRO A 9 -1.03 -17.19 5.59
C PRO A 9 -2.10 -16.43 6.39
N ARG A 10 -1.92 -15.11 6.66
CA ARG A 10 -2.83 -14.29 7.50
C ARG A 10 -3.06 -14.87 8.90
N ASP A 11 -2.11 -15.63 9.41
CA ASP A 11 -2.17 -16.24 10.74
C ASP A 11 -1.67 -15.27 11.83
N TYR A 12 -1.60 -15.75 13.08
CA TYR A 12 -1.12 -14.95 14.20
C TYR A 12 0.32 -14.42 14.01
N LEU A 13 1.19 -15.20 13.35
CA LEU A 13 2.58 -14.81 13.10
C LEU A 13 2.66 -13.71 12.05
N ASP A 14 1.92 -13.83 10.95
CA ASP A 14 1.83 -12.77 9.93
C ASP A 14 1.23 -11.48 10.51
N ASN A 15 0.19 -11.60 11.35
CA ASN A 15 -0.39 -10.44 12.03
C ASN A 15 0.61 -9.74 12.96
N ASN A 16 1.41 -10.48 13.74
CA ASN A 16 2.45 -9.89 14.59
C ASN A 16 3.54 -9.21 13.76
N ARG A 17 3.98 -9.85 12.67
CA ARG A 17 4.94 -9.29 11.71
C ARG A 17 4.43 -7.96 11.12
N ILE A 18 3.17 -7.89 10.69
CA ILE A 18 2.53 -6.66 10.17
C ILE A 18 2.51 -5.56 11.24
N LYS A 19 2.20 -5.91 12.49
CA LYS A 19 2.15 -4.95 13.60
C LYS A 19 3.53 -4.39 13.94
N LEU A 20 4.55 -5.24 14.00
CA LEU A 20 5.93 -4.81 14.21
C LEU A 20 6.41 -3.95 13.04
N GLN A 21 6.15 -4.36 11.81
CA GLN A 21 6.49 -3.58 10.61
C GLN A 21 5.81 -2.20 10.64
N HIS A 22 4.55 -2.10 11.07
CA HIS A 22 3.87 -0.81 11.24
C HIS A 22 4.56 0.09 12.27
N HIS A 23 4.95 -0.46 13.42
CA HIS A 23 5.64 0.30 14.47
C HIS A 23 6.97 0.86 13.95
N LEU A 24 7.80 0.01 13.36
CA LEU A 24 9.10 0.39 12.79
C LEU A 24 8.94 1.42 11.66
N THR A 25 7.93 1.30 10.80
CA THR A 25 7.67 2.29 9.73
C THR A 25 7.29 3.63 10.32
N THR A 26 6.44 3.64 11.33
CA THR A 26 6.00 4.88 11.99
C THR A 26 7.16 5.56 12.70
N GLU A 27 8.02 4.79 13.35
CA GLU A 27 9.23 5.30 14.00
C GLU A 27 10.24 5.87 12.99
N LEU A 28 10.49 5.15 11.89
CA LEU A 28 11.42 5.58 10.84
C LEU A 28 11.00 6.89 10.18
N PHE A 29 9.72 7.01 9.80
CA PHE A 29 9.21 8.20 9.14
C PHE A 29 8.84 9.33 10.11
N GLY A 30 8.58 9.01 11.38
CA GLY A 30 8.11 9.97 12.37
C GLY A 30 6.67 10.45 12.13
N TYR A 31 5.95 9.82 11.20
CA TYR A 31 4.57 10.14 10.87
C TYR A 31 3.79 8.88 10.44
N LEU A 32 2.46 8.92 10.55
CA LEU A 32 1.57 7.88 10.00
C LEU A 32 1.08 8.23 8.58
N LEU A 33 0.73 9.49 8.37
CA LEU A 33 0.41 10.09 7.09
C LEU A 33 1.45 11.19 6.83
N HIS A 34 1.86 11.35 5.57
CA HIS A 34 2.85 12.35 5.20
C HIS A 34 2.41 13.76 5.65
N LEU A 35 3.35 14.57 6.14
CA LEU A 35 3.06 15.86 6.80
C LEU A 35 2.37 16.89 5.88
N ASP A 36 2.56 16.78 4.57
CA ASP A 36 1.92 17.63 3.56
C ASP A 36 0.43 17.26 3.29
N ILE A 37 -0.09 16.20 3.92
CA ILE A 37 -1.52 15.86 3.87
C ILE A 37 -2.26 16.75 4.88
N PRO A 38 -3.20 17.60 4.45
CA PRO A 38 -3.91 18.50 5.35
C PRO A 38 -4.93 17.74 6.21
N LEU A 39 -4.64 17.62 7.51
CA LEU A 39 -5.48 16.91 8.47
C LEU A 39 -6.36 17.84 9.32
N GLN A 40 -6.43 19.13 8.98
CA GLN A 40 -7.11 20.14 9.80
C GLN A 40 -8.63 20.13 9.66
N ASN A 41 -9.16 19.52 8.58
CA ASN A 41 -10.60 19.39 8.40
C ASN A 41 -11.14 18.31 9.35
N ALA A 42 -12.04 18.69 10.26
CA ALA A 42 -12.61 17.78 11.26
C ALA A 42 -13.52 16.70 10.67
N ASN A 43 -13.99 16.86 9.42
CA ASN A 43 -14.90 15.94 8.74
C ASN A 43 -14.22 15.11 7.64
N LEU A 44 -12.90 14.94 7.72
CA LEU A 44 -12.15 14.14 6.75
C LEU A 44 -12.68 12.71 6.68
N LYS A 45 -12.72 12.19 5.45
CA LYS A 45 -12.97 10.77 5.16
C LYS A 45 -11.67 10.13 4.68
N ILE A 46 -11.15 9.18 5.45
CA ILE A 46 -9.90 8.49 5.16
C ILE A 46 -10.19 7.01 4.88
N ALA A 47 -9.77 6.52 3.72
CA ALA A 47 -9.76 5.10 3.37
C ALA A 47 -8.36 4.51 3.57
N ASP A 48 -8.28 3.35 4.23
CA ASP A 48 -7.07 2.51 4.26
C ASP A 48 -7.31 1.28 3.39
N ILE A 49 -6.80 1.30 2.16
CA ILE A 49 -6.97 0.20 1.20
C ILE A 49 -5.91 -0.85 1.47
N ALA A 50 -6.32 -2.13 1.46
CA ALA A 50 -5.51 -3.26 1.92
C ALA A 50 -5.08 -3.14 3.40
N ALA A 51 -6.01 -2.68 4.25
CA ALA A 51 -5.78 -2.40 5.68
C ALA A 51 -5.23 -3.57 6.51
N GLY A 52 -5.39 -4.82 6.06
CA GLY A 52 -4.89 -6.00 6.75
C GLY A 52 -5.44 -6.11 8.17
N THR A 53 -4.59 -5.85 9.18
CA THR A 53 -4.96 -5.87 10.60
C THR A 53 -5.75 -4.64 11.08
N GLY A 54 -5.97 -3.64 10.21
CA GLY A 54 -6.63 -2.38 10.59
C GLY A 54 -5.76 -1.48 11.49
N ILE A 55 -4.48 -1.81 11.71
CA ILE A 55 -3.63 -1.11 12.68
C ILE A 55 -3.40 0.37 12.34
N VAL A 56 -3.37 0.74 11.05
CA VAL A 56 -3.21 2.16 10.64
C VAL A 56 -4.38 2.97 11.15
N LEU A 57 -5.60 2.52 10.86
CA LEU A 57 -6.80 3.23 11.30
C LEU A 57 -6.98 3.20 12.82
N THR A 58 -6.61 2.08 13.44
CA THR A 58 -6.55 1.98 14.90
C THR A 58 -5.68 3.10 15.47
N ASP A 59 -4.48 3.32 14.89
CA ASP A 59 -3.56 4.33 15.40
C ASP A 59 -3.96 5.76 15.01
N LEU A 60 -4.54 5.96 13.83
CA LEU A 60 -5.13 7.24 13.42
C LEU A 60 -6.30 7.65 14.33
N SER A 61 -7.17 6.71 14.73
CA SER A 61 -8.32 6.98 15.59
C SER A 61 -7.94 7.55 16.96
N ARG A 62 -6.73 7.26 17.45
CA ARG A 62 -6.20 7.79 18.71
C ARG A 62 -5.60 9.19 18.58
N ARG A 63 -5.27 9.61 17.35
CA ARG A 63 -4.54 10.85 17.06
C ARG A 63 -5.41 11.91 16.38
N LEU A 64 -6.50 11.50 15.75
CA LEU A 64 -7.43 12.38 15.04
C LEU A 64 -8.68 12.65 15.88
N PRO A 65 -9.39 13.78 15.64
CA PRO A 65 -10.69 14.03 16.24
C PRO A 65 -11.68 12.89 15.94
N SER A 66 -12.58 12.59 16.88
CA SER A 66 -13.59 11.53 16.72
C SER A 66 -14.62 11.79 15.60
N SER A 67 -14.63 13.00 15.04
CA SER A 67 -15.46 13.38 13.89
C SER A 67 -14.89 12.92 12.54
N VAL A 68 -13.60 12.57 12.49
CA VAL A 68 -12.98 11.98 11.29
C VAL A 68 -13.53 10.57 11.08
N TYR A 69 -13.95 10.28 9.84
CA TYR A 69 -14.43 8.97 9.45
C TYR A 69 -13.28 8.12 8.90
N LEU A 70 -13.11 6.92 9.45
CA LEU A 70 -11.99 6.00 9.16
C LEU A 70 -12.58 4.64 8.74
N ASP A 71 -12.19 4.01 7.63
CA ASP A 71 -12.81 2.75 7.15
C ASP A 71 -11.85 1.52 7.13
N ALA A 72 -11.93 0.59 8.10
CA ALA A 72 -11.24 -0.74 8.11
C ALA A 72 -11.70 -1.67 9.26
N GLU A 73 -11.39 -2.98 9.14
CA GLU A 73 -11.84 -4.08 10.01
C GLU A 73 -11.42 -3.98 11.49
N LEU A 74 -12.40 -4.23 12.38
CA LEU A 74 -12.41 -4.05 13.85
C LEU A 74 -12.13 -2.61 14.29
N LEU A 75 -13.15 -1.76 14.60
CA LEU A 75 -13.11 -0.61 15.56
C LEU A 75 -14.38 0.32 15.52
N PRO A 76 -14.49 1.44 16.29
CA PRO A 76 -15.70 2.01 16.92
C PRO A 76 -16.69 2.74 15.98
N ARG A 77 -17.72 3.42 16.52
CA ARG A 77 -18.90 3.92 15.78
C ARG A 77 -18.62 4.80 14.53
N ASN A 78 -17.45 5.41 14.42
CA ASN A 78 -17.04 6.21 13.26
C ASN A 78 -16.26 5.40 12.20
N VAL A 79 -16.34 4.07 12.27
CA VAL A 79 -15.70 3.13 11.36
C VAL A 79 -16.73 2.28 10.63
N GLY A 80 -16.74 2.39 9.30
CA GLY A 80 -17.47 1.47 8.41
C GLY A 80 -16.56 0.38 7.87
N LEU A 81 -17.17 -0.62 7.23
CA LEU A 81 -16.47 -1.70 6.53
C LEU A 81 -16.98 -1.80 5.12
N TYR A 82 -16.06 -1.81 4.17
CA TYR A 82 -16.36 -2.18 2.80
C TYR A 82 -15.39 -3.26 2.31
N ARG A 83 -15.91 -4.46 2.03
CA ARG A 83 -15.12 -5.53 1.40
C ARG A 83 -15.15 -5.33 -0.11
N TRP A 84 -14.03 -4.91 -0.68
CA TRP A 84 -13.83 -4.72 -2.11
C TRP A 84 -12.56 -5.44 -2.57
N ASP A 85 -12.61 -6.06 -3.74
CA ASP A 85 -11.43 -6.57 -4.42
C ASP A 85 -10.81 -5.43 -5.24
N ILE A 86 -9.61 -5.01 -4.90
CA ILE A 86 -8.91 -3.89 -5.55
C ILE A 86 -8.72 -4.10 -7.07
N LYS A 87 -8.84 -5.36 -7.53
CA LYS A 87 -8.70 -5.73 -8.94
C LYS A 87 -10.00 -5.58 -9.73
N VAL A 88 -11.15 -5.40 -9.09
CA VAL A 88 -12.43 -5.15 -9.79
C VAL A 88 -12.75 -3.65 -9.84
N ASP A 89 -13.77 -3.26 -10.60
CA ASP A 89 -14.18 -1.87 -10.68
C ASP A 89 -14.58 -1.29 -9.32
N VAL A 90 -14.35 0.02 -9.16
CA VAL A 90 -14.72 0.76 -7.95
C VAL A 90 -16.24 0.84 -7.88
N PRO A 91 -16.86 0.42 -6.77
CA PRO A 91 -18.30 0.60 -6.56
C PRO A 91 -18.68 2.06 -6.60
N THR A 92 -19.81 2.38 -7.24
CA THR A 92 -20.27 3.77 -7.47
C THR A 92 -20.39 4.57 -6.18
N GLU A 93 -20.78 3.93 -5.07
CA GLU A 93 -20.89 4.55 -3.75
C GLU A 93 -19.55 4.95 -3.14
N LEU A 94 -18.44 4.38 -3.62
CA LEU A 94 -17.08 4.68 -3.17
C LEU A 94 -16.34 5.64 -4.10
N GLU A 95 -16.90 5.93 -5.28
CA GLU A 95 -16.33 6.91 -6.20
C GLU A 95 -16.42 8.30 -5.60
N GLY A 96 -15.26 8.95 -5.47
CA GLY A 96 -15.13 10.27 -4.89
C GLY A 96 -15.53 10.38 -3.41
N ALA A 97 -15.60 9.26 -2.70
CA ALA A 97 -16.09 9.23 -1.32
C ALA A 97 -15.06 9.72 -0.28
N TYR A 98 -13.77 9.74 -0.62
CA TYR A 98 -12.69 9.95 0.34
C TYR A 98 -11.83 11.18 0.01
N ASP A 99 -11.37 11.86 1.06
CA ASP A 99 -10.43 12.97 0.98
C ASP A 99 -8.98 12.46 0.98
N VAL A 100 -8.73 11.34 1.65
CA VAL A 100 -7.41 10.70 1.75
C VAL A 100 -7.56 9.21 1.49
N VAL A 101 -6.79 8.70 0.54
CA VAL A 101 -6.64 7.26 0.28
C VAL A 101 -5.23 6.87 0.67
N HIS A 102 -5.10 6.04 1.70
CA HIS A 102 -3.85 5.47 2.16
C HIS A 102 -3.76 4.01 1.69
N VAL A 103 -2.60 3.63 1.15
CA VAL A 103 -2.31 2.26 0.71
C VAL A 103 -0.87 1.93 1.07
N ARG A 104 -0.62 0.73 1.60
CA ARG A 104 0.74 0.27 1.89
C ARG A 104 0.87 -1.24 1.77
N ASN A 105 2.10 -1.73 1.64
CA ASN A 105 2.46 -3.16 1.69
C ASN A 105 1.71 -4.05 0.67
N ILE A 106 1.23 -3.48 -0.44
CA ILE A 106 0.58 -4.21 -1.54
C ILE A 106 1.57 -4.89 -2.50
N VAL A 107 2.86 -4.84 -2.18
CA VAL A 107 3.96 -5.26 -3.05
C VAL A 107 3.88 -6.74 -3.45
N PHE A 108 3.39 -7.60 -2.55
CA PHE A 108 3.18 -9.03 -2.81
C PHE A 108 1.77 -9.36 -3.33
N VAL A 109 0.96 -8.34 -3.64
CA VAL A 109 -0.44 -8.49 -4.08
C VAL A 109 -0.59 -8.25 -5.58
N LEU A 110 0.20 -7.32 -6.13
CA LEU A 110 0.06 -6.81 -7.49
C LEU A 110 1.27 -7.17 -8.35
N SER A 111 1.02 -7.58 -9.59
CA SER A 111 2.07 -7.68 -10.60
C SER A 111 2.33 -6.34 -11.29
N ASP A 112 3.41 -6.28 -12.10
CA ASP A 112 3.74 -5.12 -12.93
C ASP A 112 2.58 -4.75 -13.88
N GLU A 113 1.80 -5.74 -14.36
CA GLU A 113 0.66 -5.51 -15.26
C GLU A 113 -0.61 -5.01 -14.54
N GLU A 114 -0.71 -5.20 -13.23
CA GLU A 114 -1.90 -4.87 -12.44
C GLU A 114 -1.82 -3.49 -11.77
N ILE A 115 -0.61 -2.97 -11.55
CA ILE A 115 -0.41 -1.77 -10.73
C ILE A 115 -1.12 -0.54 -11.30
N GLU A 116 -1.16 -0.37 -12.61
CA GLU A 116 -1.72 0.84 -13.24
C GLU A 116 -3.24 0.90 -13.16
N ASP A 117 -3.87 -0.22 -13.47
CA ASP A 117 -5.32 -0.38 -13.35
C ASP A 117 -5.74 -0.19 -11.89
N VAL A 118 -4.97 -0.73 -10.94
CA VAL A 118 -5.18 -0.50 -9.52
C VAL A 118 -4.97 0.97 -9.13
N LEU A 119 -3.92 1.65 -9.59
CA LEU A 119 -3.70 3.07 -9.29
C LEU A 119 -4.84 3.93 -9.84
N SER A 120 -5.33 3.62 -11.04
CA SER A 120 -6.48 4.29 -11.65
C SER A 120 -7.75 4.10 -10.81
N LYS A 121 -7.98 2.91 -10.26
CA LYS A 121 -9.09 2.61 -9.34
C LYS A 121 -8.94 3.34 -8.01
N LEU A 122 -7.74 3.34 -7.42
CA LEU A 122 -7.45 4.11 -6.20
C LEU A 122 -7.72 5.61 -6.38
N LEU A 123 -7.43 6.16 -7.55
CA LEU A 123 -7.74 7.56 -7.88
C LEU A 123 -9.24 7.84 -8.00
N LYS A 124 -10.06 6.85 -8.39
CA LYS A 124 -11.53 6.98 -8.43
C LYS A 124 -12.13 7.14 -7.02
N HIS A 125 -11.50 6.57 -5.98
CA HIS A 125 -11.94 6.74 -4.59
C HIS A 125 -11.75 8.16 -4.06
N LEU A 126 -10.72 8.87 -4.56
CA LEU A 126 -10.48 10.26 -4.20
C LEU A 126 -11.56 11.16 -4.80
N ASN A 127 -12.13 12.05 -3.98
CA ASN A 127 -13.06 13.07 -4.44
C ASN A 127 -12.52 13.81 -5.68
N LYS A 128 -13.31 13.86 -6.77
CA LYS A 128 -13.04 14.64 -8.00
C LYS A 128 -13.54 16.08 -7.80
N ILE A 129 -12.84 17.04 -8.39
CA ILE A 129 -13.43 17.82 -9.50
C ILE A 129 -12.95 17.11 -10.79
N ASN A 130 -13.83 17.03 -11.80
CA ASN A 130 -13.72 16.09 -12.93
C ASN A 130 -12.46 16.27 -13.80
N GLY A 131 -11.64 15.22 -13.96
CA GLY A 131 -10.63 15.14 -15.02
C GLY A 131 -10.27 13.69 -15.37
N GLU A 132 -10.33 13.33 -16.66
CA GLU A 132 -9.86 12.04 -17.20
C GLU A 132 -8.34 12.09 -17.41
N CYS A 133 -7.65 10.96 -17.25
CA CYS A 133 -6.21 10.84 -17.48
C CYS A 133 -5.90 9.87 -18.64
N SER A 134 -4.82 10.15 -19.39
CA SER A 134 -4.47 9.48 -20.66
C SER A 134 -3.36 8.44 -20.48
N THR A 135 -3.51 7.27 -21.11
CA THR A 135 -2.70 6.05 -20.92
C THR A 135 -1.59 5.83 -21.96
N ALA A 136 -1.30 6.79 -22.85
CA ALA A 136 -0.51 6.54 -24.06
C ALA A 136 1.02 6.39 -23.89
N ALA A 137 1.62 6.87 -22.79
CA ALA A 137 3.09 6.83 -22.59
C ALA A 137 3.62 5.47 -22.07
N ILE A 138 2.70 4.52 -21.86
CA ILE A 138 2.87 3.37 -20.97
C ILE A 138 3.26 2.09 -21.71
N GLU A 139 2.87 1.96 -22.98
CA GLU A 139 3.09 0.75 -23.78
C GLU A 139 4.58 0.38 -23.96
N GLU A 140 5.49 1.33 -23.75
CA GLU A 140 6.94 1.16 -23.94
C GLU A 140 7.63 0.49 -22.72
N ILE A 141 7.11 0.67 -21.50
CA ILE A 141 7.74 0.20 -20.24
C ILE A 141 7.44 -1.29 -20.00
N VAL A 142 6.28 -1.76 -20.47
CA VAL A 142 5.78 -3.16 -20.38
C VAL A 142 6.73 -4.18 -21.04
N ARG A 143 7.64 -3.74 -21.93
CA ARG A 143 8.46 -4.64 -22.74
C ARG A 143 9.68 -5.24 -22.01
N ILE A 144 10.10 -4.70 -20.88
CA ILE A 144 11.49 -4.88 -20.39
C ILE A 144 11.64 -5.98 -19.31
N THR A 145 10.60 -6.44 -18.64
CA THR A 145 10.75 -7.24 -17.41
C THR A 145 10.27 -8.69 -17.55
N ARG A 146 11.18 -9.67 -17.43
CA ARG A 146 10.86 -11.11 -17.24
C ARG A 146 11.83 -11.80 -16.27
N SER A 147 11.28 -12.44 -15.22
CA SER A 147 11.53 -13.81 -14.71
C SER A 147 11.45 -13.94 -13.16
N ALA A 148 10.90 -15.08 -12.69
CA ALA A 148 10.33 -15.41 -11.36
C ALA A 148 8.93 -14.80 -11.08
N ASP A 149 8.15 -15.30 -10.10
CA ASP A 149 6.76 -14.82 -9.83
C ASP A 149 6.76 -13.28 -9.84
N PRO A 150 6.06 -12.63 -10.79
CA PRO A 150 6.20 -11.19 -11.01
C PRO A 150 5.93 -10.34 -9.77
N ARG A 151 5.20 -10.87 -8.77
CA ARG A 151 4.90 -10.18 -7.50
C ARG A 151 6.06 -10.15 -6.50
N LEU A 152 7.08 -10.98 -6.68
CA LEU A 152 8.23 -11.07 -5.76
C LEU A 152 9.34 -10.08 -6.11
N VAL A 153 9.34 -9.54 -7.34
CA VAL A 153 10.27 -8.50 -7.79
C VAL A 153 9.46 -7.33 -8.36
N PRO A 154 9.04 -6.38 -7.52
CA PRO A 154 8.13 -5.30 -7.88
C PRO A 154 8.87 -4.16 -8.60
N HIS A 155 9.11 -4.30 -9.91
CA HIS A 155 9.89 -3.33 -10.68
C HIS A 155 9.22 -1.95 -10.78
N TRP A 156 7.91 -1.88 -10.54
CA TRP A 156 7.15 -0.64 -10.51
C TRP A 156 7.49 0.27 -9.32
N VAL A 157 8.10 -0.23 -8.24
CA VAL A 157 8.31 0.55 -6.99
C VAL A 157 9.18 1.80 -7.23
N PRO A 158 10.35 1.74 -7.89
CA PRO A 158 11.13 2.94 -8.21
C PRO A 158 10.39 3.93 -9.13
N GLU A 159 9.49 3.43 -9.98
CA GLU A 159 8.74 4.20 -10.98
C GLU A 159 7.45 4.84 -10.42
N LEU A 160 7.11 4.57 -9.16
CA LEU A 160 5.89 5.09 -8.51
C LEU A 160 5.62 6.58 -8.74
N PRO A 161 6.60 7.50 -8.64
CA PRO A 161 6.35 8.90 -8.96
C PRO A 161 5.86 9.10 -10.40
N ARG A 162 6.50 8.45 -11.39
CA ARG A 162 6.07 8.56 -12.80
C ARG A 162 4.70 7.96 -13.03
N LEU A 163 4.42 6.82 -12.38
CA LEU A 163 3.09 6.18 -12.44
C LEU A 163 2.01 7.08 -11.83
N PHE A 164 2.32 7.84 -10.79
CA PHE A 164 1.38 8.79 -10.19
C PHE A 164 1.10 9.95 -11.16
N GLU A 165 2.12 10.48 -11.84
CA GLU A 165 1.93 11.50 -12.88
C GLU A 165 1.10 10.97 -14.05
N SER A 166 1.36 9.73 -14.50
CA SER A 166 0.67 9.14 -15.64
C SER A 166 -0.81 8.86 -15.40
N VAL A 167 -1.24 8.69 -14.15
CA VAL A 167 -2.67 8.61 -13.77
C VAL A 167 -3.27 9.97 -13.40
N GLY A 168 -2.49 11.06 -13.47
CA GLY A 168 -2.99 12.43 -13.36
C GLY A 168 -2.90 13.04 -11.96
N LEU A 169 -2.10 12.45 -11.06
CA LEU A 169 -1.73 13.10 -9.80
C LEU A 169 -0.70 14.20 -10.06
N VAL A 170 -0.83 15.30 -9.31
CA VAL A 170 0.05 16.47 -9.31
C VAL A 170 0.63 16.69 -7.91
N ASP A 171 1.52 17.68 -7.77
CA ASP A 171 2.17 18.03 -6.50
C ASP A 171 2.85 16.85 -5.79
N LEU A 172 3.53 16.00 -6.58
CA LEU A 172 4.15 14.81 -6.04
C LEU A 172 5.24 15.12 -5.01
N ARG A 173 5.23 14.36 -3.92
CA ARG A 173 6.32 14.33 -2.94
C ARG A 173 6.73 12.89 -2.71
N LYS A 174 8.04 12.66 -2.71
CA LYS A 174 8.66 11.40 -2.34
C LYS A 174 9.54 11.63 -1.11
N ASP A 175 9.22 10.96 -0.01
CA ASP A 175 10.10 10.85 1.16
C ASP A 175 10.74 9.45 1.12
N THR A 176 12.08 9.38 1.18
CA THR A 176 12.84 8.14 1.21
C THR A 176 13.76 8.17 2.43
N ARG A 177 13.71 7.12 3.24
CA ARG A 177 14.49 7.05 4.48
C ARG A 177 15.31 5.79 4.58
N GLU A 178 16.53 5.98 5.05
CA GLU A 178 17.40 4.93 5.57
C GLU A 178 17.24 4.87 7.07
N GLY A 179 17.08 3.67 7.62
CA GLY A 179 16.95 3.50 9.05
C GLY A 179 18.31 3.52 9.74
N PRO A 180 18.36 3.92 11.03
CA PRO A 180 19.53 3.58 11.83
C PRO A 180 19.68 2.05 11.86
N GLY A 181 20.91 1.55 11.91
CA GLY A 181 21.19 0.12 11.64
C GLY A 181 20.36 -0.90 12.43
N HIS A 182 19.90 -0.56 13.64
CA HIS A 182 19.01 -1.43 14.43
C HIS A 182 17.58 -1.51 13.87
N ILE A 183 17.04 -0.41 13.35
CA ILE A 183 15.72 -0.40 12.68
C ILE A 183 15.81 -1.17 11.37
N ASP A 184 16.86 -0.95 10.58
CA ASP A 184 17.07 -1.67 9.32
C ASP A 184 17.22 -3.18 9.52
N TYR A 185 18.00 -3.58 10.54
CA TYR A 185 18.13 -4.97 10.95
C TYR A 185 16.78 -5.57 11.35
N THR A 186 16.02 -4.89 12.21
CA THR A 186 14.72 -5.41 12.67
C THR A 186 13.71 -5.52 11.53
N PHE A 187 13.70 -4.57 10.59
CA PHE A 187 12.90 -4.68 9.38
C PHE A 187 13.33 -5.85 8.50
N HIS A 188 14.64 -6.06 8.36
CA HIS A 188 15.17 -7.19 7.60
C HIS A 188 14.65 -8.51 8.18
N GLU A 189 14.73 -8.69 9.50
CA GLU A 189 14.16 -9.85 10.21
C GLU A 189 12.65 -9.98 9.97
N CYS A 190 11.90 -8.87 10.00
CA CYS A 190 10.46 -8.88 9.70
C CYS A 190 10.15 -9.38 8.28
N VAL A 191 11.00 -9.05 7.30
CA VAL A 191 10.79 -9.48 5.91
C VAL A 191 11.33 -10.89 5.68
N LEU A 192 12.38 -11.32 6.39
CA LEU A 192 12.84 -12.71 6.32
C LEU A 192 11.74 -13.71 6.68
N MET A 193 10.88 -13.36 7.65
CA MET A 193 9.70 -14.17 7.99
C MET A 193 8.75 -14.38 6.82
N VAL A 194 8.69 -13.46 5.84
CA VAL A 194 7.83 -13.59 4.66
C VAL A 194 8.27 -14.78 3.80
N HIS A 195 9.57 -15.00 3.63
CA HIS A 195 10.08 -16.13 2.84
C HIS A 195 9.75 -17.47 3.48
N ASP A 196 9.93 -17.59 4.81
CA ASP A 196 9.54 -18.79 5.57
C ASP A 196 8.02 -19.01 5.50
N MET A 197 7.20 -17.95 5.60
CA MET A 197 5.75 -18.04 5.45
C MET A 197 5.33 -18.51 4.06
N ILE A 198 5.95 -17.99 2.99
CA ILE A 198 5.70 -18.41 1.61
C ILE A 198 6.10 -19.86 1.42
N ALA A 199 7.30 -20.26 1.88
CA ALA A 199 7.79 -21.63 1.78
C ALA A 199 6.85 -22.62 2.47
N ARG A 200 6.39 -22.31 3.69
CA ARG A 200 5.42 -23.13 4.44
C ARG A 200 4.06 -23.22 3.74
N LYS A 201 3.58 -22.12 3.15
CA LYS A 201 2.28 -22.10 2.45
C LYS A 201 2.33 -22.86 1.13
N THR A 202 3.45 -22.79 0.41
CA THR A 202 3.63 -23.36 -0.93
C THR A 202 4.25 -24.76 -0.92
N SER A 203 4.66 -25.28 0.24
CA SER A 203 5.45 -26.51 0.40
C SER A 203 6.76 -26.50 -0.41
N ASN A 204 7.31 -25.31 -0.65
CA ASN A 204 8.47 -25.11 -1.51
C ASN A 204 9.63 -24.51 -0.69
N GLU A 205 10.46 -25.38 -0.11
CA GLU A 205 11.54 -25.00 0.81
C GLU A 205 12.76 -24.37 0.09
N GLY A 206 12.87 -24.54 -1.23
CA GLY A 206 14.06 -24.19 -2.01
C GLY A 206 14.37 -22.69 -2.16
N GLU A 207 13.38 -21.80 -2.02
CA GLU A 207 13.59 -20.36 -2.17
C GLU A 207 14.30 -19.69 -0.97
N THR A 208 14.30 -20.35 0.19
CA THR A 208 14.85 -19.77 1.43
C THR A 208 16.37 -19.95 1.57
N PHE A 209 16.98 -20.87 0.83
CA PHE A 209 18.35 -21.33 1.09
C PHE A 209 19.45 -20.37 0.59
N ASN A 210 19.16 -19.51 -0.38
CA ASN A 210 20.16 -18.61 -0.99
C ASN A 210 20.17 -17.17 -0.45
N GLY A 211 19.62 -16.94 0.75
CA GLY A 211 19.88 -15.72 1.52
C GLY A 211 19.55 -14.44 0.77
N ALA A 212 18.26 -14.13 0.64
CA ALA A 212 17.83 -12.87 0.06
C ALA A 212 18.08 -11.72 1.07
N PHE A 213 19.28 -11.13 1.01
CA PHE A 213 19.57 -9.88 1.73
C PHE A 213 18.87 -8.72 1.02
N HIS A 214 17.59 -8.53 1.29
CA HIS A 214 16.85 -7.41 0.72
C HIS A 214 17.06 -6.17 1.59
N VAL A 215 17.83 -5.22 1.06
CA VAL A 215 17.85 -3.84 1.53
C VAL A 215 16.61 -3.16 0.96
N TRP A 216 15.58 -3.02 1.79
CA TRP A 216 14.36 -2.33 1.39
C TRP A 216 14.54 -0.83 1.61
N THR A 217 14.73 -0.08 0.54
CA THR A 217 14.54 1.37 0.59
C THR A 217 13.07 1.64 0.89
N ARG A 218 12.78 2.30 2.01
CA ARG A 218 11.40 2.66 2.36
C ARG A 218 11.11 4.03 1.78
N GLN A 219 10.04 4.10 1.01
CA GLN A 219 9.57 5.34 0.43
C GLN A 219 8.08 5.54 0.69
N THR A 220 7.71 6.80 0.90
CA THR A 220 6.32 7.27 0.84
C THR A 220 6.21 8.18 -0.36
N VAL A 221 5.23 7.95 -1.23
CA VAL A 221 4.88 8.85 -2.34
C VAL A 221 3.48 9.38 -2.07
N ILE A 222 3.31 10.69 -2.13
CA ILE A 222 2.00 11.34 -2.10
C ILE A 222 1.79 12.15 -3.37
N GLY A 223 0.53 12.31 -3.75
CA GLY A 223 0.12 13.14 -4.88
C GLY A 223 -1.29 13.66 -4.64
N ARG A 224 -1.64 14.74 -5.35
CA ARG A 224 -2.95 15.39 -5.28
C ARG A 224 -3.68 15.21 -6.59
N LYS A 225 -4.99 15.10 -6.53
CA LYS A 225 -5.81 15.18 -7.74
C LYS A 225 -5.79 16.62 -8.25
N ARG A 226 -5.68 16.80 -9.56
CA ARG A 226 -5.75 18.12 -10.18
C ARG A 226 -7.12 18.76 -9.91
N GLU A 227 -7.11 20.05 -9.54
CA GLU A 227 -8.32 20.88 -9.43
C GLU A 227 -9.04 21.04 -10.78
#